data_AF-A0A382T145-F1
#
_entry.id   AF-A0A382T145-F1
#
_cell.length_a   1.000
_cell.length_b   1.000
_cell.length_c   1.000
_cell.angle_alpha   90.00
_cell.angle_beta   90.00
_cell.angle_gamma   90.00
#
_symmetry.space_group_name_H-M   'P 1'
#
loop_
_entity.id
_entity.type
_entity.pdbx_description
1 polymer ?
#
loop_
_entity_poly.entity_id
_entity_poly.type
_entity_poly.pdbx_seq_one_letter_code
_entity_poly.pdbx_strand_id
1 'polypeptide(L)'
;MKGNRLTAKEMARFVASGYLRFEEMVPKDLCAACLEEMLEHKGYLAVGTPFEQTWPKDTALGEAFRLPQVQGLIHSLLGPDPLYDHHGPHLVKGGHMQGPDMHQDSVIDFRVNYFDIQLSFFPTDTPDEMGGTFLVPGTQFRNVRTSEIDFYQQMRG
;
A
#
# COMPACT_ATOMS: atom_id res chain seq x y z
N MET A 1 -1.77 -3.66 -27.59
CA MET A 1 -1.45 -4.18 -26.24
C MET A 1 -2.26 -3.39 -25.24
N LYS A 2 -3.08 -4.03 -24.40
CA LYS A 2 -3.70 -3.33 -23.26
C LYS A 2 -2.54 -2.86 -22.37
N GLY A 3 -2.36 -1.56 -22.23
CA GLY A 3 -1.37 -1.04 -21.30
C GLY A 3 -1.75 -1.49 -19.89
N ASN A 4 -0.79 -1.94 -19.08
CA ASN A 4 -0.99 -2.31 -17.68
C ASN A 4 -1.25 -1.08 -16.76
N ARG A 5 -1.76 0.00 -17.33
CA ARG A 5 -2.01 1.29 -16.69
C ARG A 5 -3.40 1.34 -16.12
N LEU A 6 -3.59 2.20 -15.13
CA LEU A 6 -4.91 2.54 -14.66
C LEU A 6 -5.72 3.15 -15.81
N THR A 7 -6.96 2.71 -15.92
CA THR A 7 -7.97 3.35 -16.75
C THR A 7 -8.38 4.70 -16.16
N ALA A 8 -8.98 5.57 -16.97
CA ALA A 8 -9.54 6.83 -16.49
C ALA A 8 -10.59 6.62 -15.36
N LYS A 9 -11.32 5.50 -15.39
CA LYS A 9 -12.31 5.17 -14.35
C LYS A 9 -11.64 4.79 -13.02
N GLU A 10 -10.56 4.03 -13.07
CA GLU A 10 -9.79 3.69 -11.86
C GLU A 10 -9.09 4.93 -11.30
N MET A 11 -8.52 5.78 -12.16
CA MET A 11 -7.94 7.06 -11.73
C MET A 11 -8.99 7.94 -11.04
N ALA A 12 -10.18 8.09 -11.63
CA ALA A 12 -11.25 8.87 -11.03
C ALA A 12 -11.70 8.31 -9.66
N ARG A 13 -11.76 6.97 -9.52
CA ARG A 13 -12.08 6.32 -8.24
C ARG A 13 -11.00 6.55 -7.19
N PHE A 14 -9.73 6.43 -7.56
CA PHE A 14 -8.62 6.69 -6.66
C PHE A 14 -8.67 8.14 -6.14
N VAL A 15 -8.86 9.11 -7.03
CA VAL A 15 -8.99 10.53 -6.65
C VAL A 15 -10.18 10.76 -5.72
N ALA A 16 -11.34 10.16 -6.01
CA ALA A 16 -12.56 10.36 -5.21
C ALA A 16 -12.47 9.68 -3.83
N SER A 17 -12.00 8.43 -3.78
CA SER A 17 -12.09 7.58 -2.59
C SER A 17 -10.80 7.48 -1.79
N GLY A 18 -9.65 7.83 -2.37
CA GLY A 18 -8.34 7.76 -1.73
C GLY A 18 -7.66 6.39 -1.79
N TYR A 19 -8.30 5.38 -2.37
CA TYR A 19 -7.71 4.04 -2.50
C TYR A 19 -8.25 3.30 -3.72
N LEU A 20 -7.53 2.25 -4.11
CA LEU A 20 -7.96 1.24 -5.06
C LEU A 20 -7.68 -0.14 -4.45
N ARG A 21 -8.57 -1.10 -4.72
CA ARG A 21 -8.40 -2.50 -4.35
C ARG A 21 -8.38 -3.34 -5.62
N PHE A 22 -7.38 -4.20 -5.71
CA PHE A 22 -7.23 -5.16 -6.81
C PHE A 22 -7.05 -6.54 -6.22
N GLU A 23 -7.76 -7.51 -6.78
CA GLU A 23 -7.62 -8.92 -6.45
C GLU A 23 -6.66 -9.59 -7.42
N GLU A 24 -5.99 -10.65 -6.96
CA GLU A 24 -5.20 -11.55 -7.83
C GLU A 24 -4.12 -10.85 -8.69
N MET A 25 -3.60 -9.71 -8.21
CA MET A 25 -2.53 -8.96 -8.90
C MET A 25 -1.20 -9.71 -8.94
N VAL A 26 -0.97 -10.60 -7.98
CA VAL A 26 0.26 -11.36 -7.82
C VAL A 26 -0.10 -12.85 -7.89
N PRO A 27 0.59 -13.66 -8.71
CA PRO A 27 0.37 -15.11 -8.76
C PRO A 27 0.51 -15.79 -7.39
N LYS A 28 -0.29 -16.83 -7.11
CA LYS A 28 -0.37 -17.47 -5.78
C LYS A 28 0.95 -18.07 -5.31
N ASP A 29 1.72 -18.66 -6.21
CA ASP A 29 3.06 -19.18 -5.94
C ASP A 29 4.04 -18.07 -5.55
N LEU A 30 3.97 -16.93 -6.25
CA LEU A 30 4.77 -15.75 -5.91
C LEU A 30 4.32 -15.11 -4.59
N CYS A 31 3.02 -15.09 -4.29
CA CYS A 31 2.50 -14.68 -2.98
C CYS A 31 3.08 -15.54 -1.85
N ALA A 32 3.08 -16.87 -2.01
CA ALA A 32 3.66 -17.78 -1.01
C ALA A 32 5.17 -17.51 -0.82
N ALA A 33 5.92 -17.31 -1.91
CA ALA A 33 7.34 -16.96 -1.81
C ALA A 33 7.58 -15.60 -1.14
N CYS A 34 6.73 -14.61 -1.40
CA CYS A 34 6.80 -13.31 -0.72
C CYS A 34 6.52 -13.43 0.77
N LEU A 35 5.55 -14.26 1.17
CA LEU A 35 5.24 -14.50 2.57
C LEU A 35 6.45 -15.06 3.31
N GLU A 36 7.12 -16.07 2.76
CA GLU A 36 8.36 -16.62 3.33
C GLU A 36 9.47 -15.57 3.43
N GLU A 37 9.66 -14.73 2.39
CA GLU A 37 10.63 -13.63 2.43
C GLU A 37 10.30 -12.59 3.52
N MET A 38 9.01 -12.27 3.73
CA MET A 38 8.58 -11.33 4.76
C MET A 38 8.87 -11.82 6.18
N LEU A 39 8.83 -13.14 6.44
CA LEU A 39 9.13 -13.72 7.76
C LEU A 39 10.58 -13.45 8.21
N GLU A 40 11.51 -13.37 7.26
CA GLU A 40 12.93 -13.16 7.52
C GLU A 40 13.35 -11.69 7.37
N HIS A 41 12.43 -10.80 6.98
CA HIS A 41 12.78 -9.41 6.67
C HIS A 41 13.14 -8.61 7.92
N LYS A 42 14.33 -7.98 7.89
CA LYS A 42 14.87 -7.18 9.00
C LYS A 42 15.17 -5.77 8.52
N GLY A 43 14.29 -4.83 8.86
CA GLY A 43 14.59 -3.40 8.85
C GLY A 43 14.19 -2.65 7.58
N TYR A 44 14.73 -1.44 7.44
CA TYR A 44 14.42 -0.52 6.35
C TYR A 44 15.53 -0.52 5.30
N LEU A 45 15.14 -0.43 4.03
CA LEU A 45 16.05 -0.11 2.94
C LEU A 45 16.35 1.41 2.92
N ALA A 46 17.26 1.85 2.06
CA ALA A 46 17.66 3.25 1.98
C ALA A 46 16.53 4.14 1.41
N VAL A 47 15.94 4.98 2.26
CA VAL A 47 14.93 6.00 1.90
C VAL A 47 15.44 6.90 0.77
N GLY A 48 14.57 7.22 -0.18
CA GLY A 48 14.88 8.08 -1.32
C GLY A 48 15.57 7.37 -2.49
N THR A 49 15.85 6.07 -2.39
CA THR A 49 16.40 5.28 -3.50
C THR A 49 15.34 5.13 -4.61
N PRO A 50 15.71 5.18 -5.91
CA PRO A 50 14.78 4.86 -6.99
C PRO A 50 14.10 3.51 -6.75
N PHE A 51 12.78 3.46 -6.82
CA PHE A 51 12.00 2.28 -6.42
C PHE A 51 12.42 1.00 -7.17
N GLU A 52 12.80 1.13 -8.44
CA GLU A 52 13.30 0.00 -9.26
C GLU A 52 14.60 -0.61 -8.69
N GLN A 53 15.42 0.19 -8.01
CA GLN A 53 16.72 -0.21 -7.45
C GLN A 53 16.62 -0.61 -5.98
N THR A 54 15.53 -0.28 -5.30
CA THR A 54 15.30 -0.57 -3.88
C THR A 54 15.30 -2.05 -3.60
N TRP A 55 14.52 -2.82 -4.36
CA TRP A 55 14.30 -4.24 -4.09
C TRP A 55 15.36 -5.09 -4.79
N PRO A 56 16.10 -5.95 -4.07
CA PRO A 56 17.11 -6.79 -4.67
C PRO A 56 16.55 -7.61 -5.84
N LYS A 57 17.42 -7.88 -6.82
CA LYS A 57 17.13 -8.86 -7.86
C LYS A 57 17.14 -10.25 -7.23
N ASP A 58 16.35 -11.16 -7.79
CA ASP A 58 16.25 -12.55 -7.34
C ASP A 58 15.61 -12.74 -5.95
N THR A 59 14.76 -11.78 -5.51
CA THR A 59 13.87 -11.96 -4.35
C THR A 59 12.40 -11.90 -4.76
N ALA A 60 11.54 -12.61 -4.04
CA ALA A 60 10.12 -12.73 -4.36
C ALA A 60 9.41 -11.37 -4.30
N LEU A 61 9.68 -10.55 -3.28
CA LEU A 61 9.12 -9.19 -3.19
C LEU A 61 9.60 -8.31 -4.35
N GLY A 62 10.89 -8.41 -4.70
CA GLY A 62 11.44 -7.70 -5.85
C GLY A 62 10.74 -8.10 -7.15
N GLU A 63 10.52 -9.40 -7.37
CA GLU A 63 9.80 -9.90 -8.55
C GLU A 63 8.33 -9.46 -8.55
N ALA A 64 7.66 -9.46 -7.40
CA ALA A 64 6.28 -8.99 -7.28
C ALA A 64 6.15 -7.51 -7.66
N PHE A 65 7.06 -6.64 -7.21
CA PHE A 65 7.07 -5.22 -7.59
C PHE A 65 7.43 -4.98 -9.06
N ARG A 66 8.18 -5.90 -9.68
CA ARG A 66 8.53 -5.86 -11.11
C ARG A 66 7.45 -6.44 -12.03
N LEU A 67 6.36 -6.98 -11.50
CA LEU A 67 5.23 -7.41 -12.31
C LEU A 67 4.67 -6.24 -13.14
N PRO A 68 4.37 -6.45 -14.45
CA PRO A 68 3.96 -5.35 -15.32
C PRO A 68 2.71 -4.58 -14.85
N GLN A 69 1.76 -5.27 -14.21
CA GLN A 69 0.56 -4.67 -13.62
C GLN A 69 0.86 -3.84 -12.37
N VAL A 70 1.84 -4.24 -11.56
CA VAL A 70 2.25 -3.49 -10.37
C VAL A 70 3.03 -2.24 -10.80
N GLN A 71 4.00 -2.38 -11.70
CA GLN A 71 4.73 -1.23 -12.27
C GLN A 71 3.78 -0.26 -12.98
N GLY A 72 2.82 -0.79 -13.73
CA GLY A 72 1.84 0.03 -14.43
C GLY A 72 0.92 0.81 -13.48
N LEU A 73 0.51 0.23 -12.35
CA LEU A 73 -0.20 0.91 -11.28
C LEU A 73 0.65 2.03 -10.66
N ILE A 74 1.87 1.71 -10.23
CA ILE A 74 2.79 2.66 -9.59
C ILE A 74 3.04 3.84 -10.51
N HIS A 75 3.40 3.59 -11.76
CA HIS A 75 3.69 4.66 -12.70
C HIS A 75 2.41 5.43 -13.07
N SER A 76 1.22 4.82 -13.05
CA SER A 76 -0.01 5.60 -13.28
C SER A 76 -0.25 6.66 -12.19
N LEU A 77 0.12 6.38 -10.94
CA LEU A 77 -0.12 7.25 -9.79
C LEU A 77 1.06 8.19 -9.48
N LEU A 78 2.30 7.70 -9.57
CA LEU A 78 3.52 8.41 -9.17
C LEU A 78 4.36 8.92 -10.35
N GLY A 79 4.08 8.48 -11.59
CA GLY A 79 4.94 8.78 -12.74
C GLY A 79 6.14 7.82 -12.90
N PRO A 80 7.08 8.13 -13.80
CA PRO A 80 8.12 7.19 -14.24
C PRO A 80 9.22 6.88 -13.22
N ASP A 81 9.52 7.80 -12.30
CA ASP A 81 10.69 7.71 -11.41
C ASP A 81 10.29 7.80 -9.92
N PRO A 82 9.47 6.88 -9.40
CA PRO A 82 9.07 6.88 -8.01
C PRO A 82 10.27 6.59 -7.10
N LEU A 83 10.28 7.22 -5.93
CA LEU A 83 11.25 6.96 -4.88
C LEU A 83 10.65 6.06 -3.82
N TYR A 84 11.48 5.19 -3.26
CA TYR A 84 11.13 4.41 -2.08
C TYR A 84 11.18 5.27 -0.82
N ASP A 85 10.18 5.14 0.04
CA ASP A 85 10.18 5.73 1.37
C ASP A 85 10.50 4.66 2.43
N HIS A 86 9.49 3.90 2.87
CA HIS A 86 9.64 2.82 3.82
C HIS A 86 8.68 1.66 3.56
N HIS A 87 8.90 0.52 4.22
CA HIS A 87 7.99 -0.61 4.24
C HIS A 87 8.05 -1.29 5.61
N GLY A 88 6.99 -2.03 5.95
CA GLY A 88 6.90 -2.75 7.21
C GLY A 88 6.03 -4.00 7.05
N PRO A 89 6.57 -5.22 7.24
CA PRO A 89 5.76 -6.42 7.24
C PRO A 89 4.93 -6.50 8.54
N HIS A 90 3.61 -6.41 8.41
CA HIS A 90 2.68 -6.53 9.53
C HIS A 90 2.30 -8.02 9.73
N LEU A 91 3.21 -8.78 10.36
CA LEU A 91 3.01 -10.19 10.64
C LEU A 91 2.22 -10.39 11.94
N VAL A 92 0.93 -10.67 11.80
CA VAL A 92 0.00 -10.88 12.93
C VAL A 92 -0.28 -12.38 13.09
N LYS A 93 -0.10 -12.91 14.31
CA LYS A 93 -0.42 -14.31 14.62
C LYS A 93 -1.94 -14.50 14.74
N GLY A 94 -2.41 -15.68 14.36
CA GLY A 94 -3.82 -16.05 14.55
C GLY A 94 -4.27 -15.90 16.00
N GLY A 95 -5.53 -15.45 16.19
CA GLY A 95 -6.11 -15.19 17.51
C GLY A 95 -5.79 -13.81 18.10
N HIS A 96 -5.07 -12.95 17.38
CA HIS A 96 -4.89 -11.55 17.76
C HIS A 96 -6.11 -10.73 17.34
N MET A 97 -6.86 -10.22 18.33
CA MET A 97 -8.14 -9.53 18.10
C MET A 97 -8.04 -8.00 18.15
N GLN A 98 -6.85 -7.45 18.39
CA GLN A 98 -6.61 -6.01 18.46
C GLN A 98 -5.88 -5.56 17.19
N GLY A 99 -6.48 -4.62 16.46
CA GLY A 99 -5.82 -3.93 15.35
C GLY A 99 -5.12 -2.66 15.81
N PRO A 100 -4.36 -2.00 14.92
CA PRO A 100 -3.91 -0.63 15.15
C PRO A 100 -5.10 0.31 15.27
N ASP A 101 -4.93 1.40 16.03
CA ASP A 101 -5.92 2.47 16.08
C ASP A 101 -6.06 3.15 14.71
N MET A 102 -7.22 3.75 14.46
CA MET A 102 -7.45 4.52 13.23
C MET A 102 -6.45 5.68 13.16
N HIS A 103 -5.72 5.77 12.05
CA HIS A 103 -4.71 6.81 11.84
C HIS A 103 -4.64 7.25 10.38
N GLN A 104 -3.93 8.35 10.18
CA GLN A 104 -3.47 8.80 8.88
C GLN A 104 -1.94 8.67 8.85
N ASP A 105 -1.40 8.14 7.75
CA ASP A 105 0.04 8.10 7.50
C ASP A 105 0.57 9.47 7.04
N SER A 106 1.86 9.69 7.20
CA SER A 106 2.56 10.92 6.77
C SER A 106 1.97 12.23 7.33
N VAL A 107 1.34 12.19 8.51
CA VAL A 107 0.77 13.39 9.19
C VAL A 107 1.84 14.44 9.49
N ILE A 108 3.08 14.02 9.73
CA ILE A 108 4.24 14.89 9.97
C ILE A 108 5.18 14.81 8.77
N ASP A 109 4.78 15.45 7.67
CA ASP A 109 5.63 15.63 6.49
C ASP A 109 5.64 17.09 6.06
N PHE A 110 6.84 17.67 6.04
CA PHE A 110 7.09 19.07 5.72
C PHE A 110 7.49 19.29 4.26
N ARG A 111 7.60 18.23 3.45
CA ARG A 111 7.85 18.36 2.02
C ARG A 111 6.71 19.18 1.40
N VAL A 112 7.05 19.99 0.39
CA VAL A 112 6.08 20.80 -0.34
C VAL A 112 5.85 20.15 -1.70
N ASN A 113 4.59 20.00 -2.11
CA ASN A 113 4.18 19.35 -3.36
C ASN A 113 4.65 17.88 -3.50
N TYR A 114 4.78 17.15 -2.38
CA TYR A 114 4.99 15.70 -2.44
C TYR A 114 3.66 14.98 -2.64
N PHE A 115 3.73 13.78 -3.20
CA PHE A 115 2.61 12.89 -3.37
C PHE A 115 3.10 11.46 -3.21
N ASP A 116 2.74 10.83 -2.10
CA ASP A 116 3.09 9.43 -1.81
C ASP A 116 1.84 8.56 -1.95
N ILE A 117 2.07 7.27 -2.23
CA ILE A 117 1.06 6.23 -2.12
C ILE A 117 1.58 5.14 -1.20
N GLN A 118 0.67 4.50 -0.47
CA GLN A 118 0.96 3.26 0.24
C GLN A 118 0.49 2.07 -0.61
N LEU A 119 1.35 1.06 -0.72
CA LEU A 119 0.99 -0.23 -1.31
C LEU A 119 0.73 -1.24 -0.19
N SER A 120 -0.54 -1.55 0.06
CA SER A 120 -0.93 -2.63 0.97
C SER A 120 -0.99 -3.94 0.20
N PHE A 121 -0.02 -4.83 0.44
CA PHE A 121 0.05 -6.15 -0.21
C PHE A 121 -0.30 -7.26 0.79
N PHE A 122 -1.27 -8.09 0.42
CA PHE A 122 -1.75 -9.21 1.22
C PHE A 122 -1.39 -10.53 0.50
N PRO A 123 -0.28 -11.19 0.87
CA PRO A 123 0.18 -12.43 0.23
C PRO A 123 -0.62 -13.67 0.66
N THR A 124 -1.54 -13.51 1.62
CA THR A 124 -2.46 -14.55 2.08
C THR A 124 -3.87 -13.99 2.09
N ASP A 125 -4.87 -14.87 2.06
CA ASP A 125 -6.26 -14.49 2.25
C ASP A 125 -6.42 -13.73 3.58
N THR A 126 -7.12 -12.60 3.54
CA THR A 126 -7.46 -11.76 4.70
C THR A 126 -8.98 -11.65 4.84
N PRO A 127 -9.67 -12.72 5.24
CA PRO A 127 -11.09 -12.67 5.50
C PRO A 127 -11.40 -11.78 6.71
N ASP A 128 -12.68 -11.41 6.90
CA ASP A 128 -13.11 -10.47 7.94
C ASP A 128 -12.65 -10.89 9.34
N GLU A 129 -12.68 -12.19 9.63
CA GLU A 129 -12.22 -12.77 10.90
C GLU A 129 -10.72 -12.66 11.17
N MET A 130 -9.90 -12.35 10.14
CA MET A 130 -8.46 -12.17 10.26
C MET A 130 -8.03 -10.71 10.39
N GLY A 131 -8.99 -9.76 10.43
CA GLY A 131 -8.70 -8.35 10.69
C GLY A 131 -8.01 -7.65 9.51
N GLY A 132 -8.71 -7.57 8.38
CA GLY A 132 -8.24 -6.82 7.20
C GLY A 132 -8.14 -5.31 7.45
N THR A 133 -7.60 -4.58 6.47
CA THR A 133 -7.48 -3.11 6.56
C THR A 133 -8.83 -2.43 6.33
N PHE A 134 -9.26 -1.64 7.31
CA PHE A 134 -10.40 -0.75 7.18
C PHE A 134 -9.93 0.65 6.72
N LEU A 135 -10.59 1.19 5.69
CA LEU A 135 -10.31 2.52 5.14
C LEU A 135 -11.60 3.35 5.13
N VAL A 136 -11.49 4.63 5.46
CA VAL A 136 -12.61 5.58 5.36
C VAL A 136 -12.49 6.32 4.01
N PRO A 137 -13.39 6.10 3.04
CA PRO A 137 -13.25 6.72 1.72
C PRO A 137 -13.30 8.26 1.78
N GLY A 138 -12.47 8.92 0.98
CA GLY A 138 -12.49 10.37 0.78
C GLY A 138 -11.81 11.19 1.90
N THR A 139 -11.25 10.54 2.92
CA THR A 139 -10.57 11.24 4.03
C THR A 139 -9.18 11.74 3.69
N GLN A 140 -8.56 11.29 2.60
CA GLN A 140 -7.24 11.75 2.15
C GLN A 140 -7.17 13.26 1.86
N PHE A 141 -8.31 13.92 1.66
CA PHE A 141 -8.40 15.38 1.48
C PHE A 141 -8.38 16.16 2.80
N ARG A 142 -8.32 15.47 3.94
CA ARG A 142 -8.30 16.09 5.27
C ARG A 142 -7.02 15.67 5.97
N ASN A 143 -6.39 16.62 6.65
CA ASN A 143 -5.35 16.31 7.62
C ASN A 143 -6.02 16.30 8.99
N VAL A 144 -5.99 15.15 9.66
CA VAL A 144 -6.60 14.95 10.97
C VAL A 144 -5.53 14.58 11.99
N ARG A 145 -5.65 15.10 13.21
CA ARG A 145 -4.76 14.68 14.29
C ARG A 145 -5.13 13.25 14.67
N THR A 146 -4.17 12.33 14.58
CA THR A 146 -4.40 10.90 14.81
C THR A 146 -5.10 10.59 16.13
N SER A 147 -4.73 11.29 17.21
CA SER A 147 -5.36 11.16 18.55
C SER A 147 -6.79 11.70 18.65
N GLU A 148 -7.30 12.35 17.62
CA GLU A 148 -8.66 12.92 17.56
C GLU A 148 -9.59 12.10 16.65
N ILE A 149 -9.11 11.00 16.07
CA ILE A 149 -9.88 10.16 15.14
C ILE A 149 -10.87 9.23 15.87
N ASP A 150 -10.73 9.04 17.19
CA ASP A 150 -11.53 8.13 18.01
C ASP A 150 -13.06 8.32 17.90
N PHE A 151 -13.53 9.46 17.37
CA PHE A 151 -14.96 9.74 17.20
C PHE A 151 -15.31 10.54 15.93
N TYR A 152 -15.06 10.02 14.72
CA TYR A 152 -15.72 10.55 13.52
C TYR A 152 -17.17 10.01 13.37
N GLN A 153 -18.12 10.66 14.05
CA GLN A 153 -19.56 10.37 13.91
C GLN A 153 -20.29 11.15 12.80
N GLN A 154 -19.61 12.02 12.04
CA GLN A 154 -20.27 12.85 11.02
C GLN A 154 -19.49 12.94 9.71
N MET A 155 -19.48 11.85 8.95
CA MET A 155 -19.15 11.90 7.53
C MET A 155 -20.46 12.07 6.75
N ARG A 156 -20.74 13.29 6.25
CA ARG A 156 -21.75 13.50 5.21
C ARG A 156 -21.11 13.12 3.86
N GLY A 157 -21.71 12.15 3.19
CA GLY A 157 -21.38 11.76 1.81
C GLY A 157 -21.81 12.79 0.78
#